data_AF-A0A953RLP7-F1
#
_entry.id   AF-A0A953RLP7-F1
#
_cell.length_a   1.000
_cell.length_b   1.000
_cell.length_c   1.000
_cell.angle_alpha   90.00
_cell.angle_beta   90.00
_cell.angle_gamma   90.00
#
_symmetry.space_group_name_H-M   'P 1'
#
loop_
_entity.id
_entity.type
_entity.pdbx_description
1 polymer ?
#
loop_
_entity_poly.entity_id
_entity_poly.type
_entity_poly.pdbx_seq_one_letter_code
_entity_poly.pdbx_strand_id
1 'polypeptide(L)'
;MPTAVEFMNEYRNLRVNVAIDDPATGTCRPGTVVVQLRKYFMMDWDAGSTELTEFNAVTGGKHDAWYKANRERIMTATMGKGAPSDYGLALEWAVRSGKIPVVNQQTVQKYCDDNMGIDCSGFVTNYLCAAGKKTYSANTVRNTSAESYYNAGQHINDPAQVRAGDVLVLMNGNSVKTNPGHVVVVQSYTPQCLPGGNMRVVESTAASGANPKLLDSMYSVEKIISKGGAVPVMILVVKRFGGTMHFSVVRP
;
A
#
# COMPACT_ATOMS: atom_id res chain seq x y z
N MET A 1 -17.87 4.07 5.28
CA MET A 1 -16.64 3.43 4.78
C MET A 1 -15.74 4.53 4.26
N PRO A 2 -14.44 4.55 4.59
CA PRO A 2 -13.53 5.58 4.05
C PRO A 2 -13.44 5.43 2.53
N THR A 3 -13.28 6.55 1.83
CA THR A 3 -12.82 6.56 0.44
C THR A 3 -11.35 6.11 0.37
N ALA A 4 -10.89 5.70 -0.81
CA ALA A 4 -9.51 5.25 -0.97
C ALA A 4 -8.50 6.37 -0.67
N VAL A 5 -8.85 7.62 -1.01
CA VAL A 5 -8.03 8.81 -0.70
C VAL A 5 -8.01 9.12 0.80
N GLU A 6 -9.14 9.06 1.50
CA GLU A 6 -9.18 9.23 2.95
C GLU A 6 -8.32 8.18 3.66
N PHE A 7 -8.44 6.92 3.24
CA PHE A 7 -7.64 5.83 3.79
C PHE A 7 -6.14 5.98 3.48
N MET A 8 -5.78 6.39 2.26
CA MET A 8 -4.40 6.71 1.89
C MET A 8 -3.80 7.80 2.80
N ASN A 9 -4.60 8.79 3.19
CA ASN A 9 -4.13 9.86 4.05
C ASN A 9 -3.75 9.35 5.45
N GLU A 10 -4.27 8.21 5.91
CA GLU A 10 -3.82 7.60 7.16
C GLU A 10 -2.34 7.17 7.08
N TYR A 11 -1.89 6.64 5.94
CA TYR A 11 -0.47 6.32 5.70
C TYR A 11 0.42 7.56 5.51
N ARG A 12 -0.18 8.71 5.16
CA ARG A 12 0.51 9.99 5.05
C ARG A 12 0.52 10.77 6.36
N ASN A 13 -0.14 10.26 7.40
CA ASN A 13 -0.25 10.90 8.71
C ASN A 13 -0.06 9.87 9.83
N LEU A 14 0.98 9.02 9.70
CA LEU A 14 1.30 7.99 10.68
C LEU A 14 1.69 8.65 12.00
N ARG A 15 0.92 8.39 13.04
CA ARG A 15 1.21 8.86 14.40
C ARG A 15 2.14 7.87 15.08
N VAL A 16 3.30 8.35 15.52
CA VAL A 16 4.31 7.54 16.23
C VAL A 16 4.45 8.08 17.64
N ASN A 17 4.18 7.24 18.63
CA ASN A 17 4.46 7.59 20.02
C ASN A 17 5.96 7.52 20.25
N VAL A 18 6.51 8.55 20.86
CA VAL A 18 7.94 8.70 21.07
C VAL A 18 8.25 9.24 22.45
N ALA A 19 9.44 8.93 22.94
CA ALA A 19 10.03 9.61 24.08
C ALA A 19 11.01 10.65 23.51
N ILE A 20 10.79 11.93 23.82
CA ILE A 20 11.55 13.06 23.28
C ILE A 20 12.37 13.65 24.41
N ASP A 21 13.67 13.79 24.19
CA ASP A 21 14.55 14.48 25.13
C ASP A 21 14.21 15.98 25.16
N ASP A 22 13.96 16.49 26.35
CA ASP A 22 13.77 17.91 26.60
C ASP A 22 15.07 18.49 27.17
N PRO A 23 15.88 19.19 26.35
CA PRO A 23 17.15 19.74 26.79
C PRO A 23 16.97 20.89 27.80
N ALA A 24 15.79 21.51 27.88
CA ALA A 24 15.54 22.58 28.85
C ALA A 24 15.33 22.03 30.26
N THR A 25 14.72 20.86 30.39
CA THR A 25 14.47 20.20 31.68
C THR A 25 15.44 19.06 31.98
N GLY A 26 16.23 18.62 31.00
CA GLY A 26 17.12 17.46 31.13
C GLY A 26 16.36 16.14 31.32
N THR A 27 15.10 16.07 30.89
CA THR A 27 14.22 14.91 31.07
C THR A 27 13.67 14.40 29.74
N CYS A 28 13.28 13.13 29.71
CA CYS A 28 12.56 12.56 28.58
C CYS A 28 11.05 12.71 28.79
N ARG A 29 10.33 13.22 27.80
CA ARG A 29 8.87 13.40 27.85
C ARG A 29 8.15 12.59 26.76
N PRO A 30 6.95 12.07 27.04
CA PRO A 30 6.15 11.44 26.00
C PRO A 30 5.71 12.48 24.96
N GLY A 31 5.73 12.08 23.70
CA GLY A 31 5.32 12.91 22.57
C GLY A 31 4.79 12.09 21.41
N THR A 32 4.35 12.78 20.37
CA THR A 32 3.92 12.18 19.11
C THR A 32 4.56 12.91 17.95
N VAL A 33 5.15 12.17 17.01
CA VAL A 33 5.57 12.69 15.71
C VAL A 33 4.64 12.16 14.63
N VAL A 34 4.52 12.88 13.50
CA VAL A 34 3.63 12.53 12.40
C VAL A 34 4.45 12.32 11.14
N VAL A 35 4.57 11.09 10.68
CA VAL A 35 5.41 10.76 9.51
C VAL A 35 4.58 10.22 8.34
N GLN A 36 5.20 10.18 7.17
CA GLN A 36 4.55 9.78 5.93
C GLN A 36 5.23 8.55 5.35
N LEU A 37 4.45 7.57 4.93
CA LEU A 37 4.97 6.43 4.18
C LEU A 37 5.08 6.81 2.69
N ARG A 38 6.32 6.96 2.20
CA ARG A 38 6.59 7.49 0.84
C ARG A 38 7.15 6.45 -0.13
N LYS A 39 7.62 5.32 0.38
CA LYS A 39 8.35 4.30 -0.36
C LYS A 39 7.43 3.15 -0.78
N TYR A 40 7.69 2.63 -1.98
CA TYR A 40 7.14 1.36 -2.43
C TYR A 40 8.02 0.23 -1.88
N PHE A 41 7.41 -0.80 -1.32
CA PHE A 41 8.16 -1.92 -0.75
C PHE A 41 7.47 -3.22 -1.15
N MET A 42 8.13 -4.02 -1.98
CA MET A 42 7.70 -5.37 -2.33
C MET A 42 8.73 -6.32 -1.75
N MET A 43 8.35 -7.09 -0.73
CA MET A 43 9.31 -7.94 -0.04
C MET A 43 9.97 -8.94 -0.98
N ASP A 44 11.30 -8.91 -1.01
CA ASP A 44 12.15 -9.93 -1.62
C ASP A 44 12.97 -10.62 -0.52
N TRP A 45 12.82 -11.94 -0.42
CA TRP A 45 13.47 -12.76 0.61
C TRP A 45 14.85 -13.27 0.19
N ASP A 46 15.31 -12.93 -1.01
CA ASP A 46 16.61 -13.35 -1.50
C ASP A 46 17.73 -12.82 -0.59
N ALA A 47 18.71 -13.68 -0.31
CA ALA A 47 19.82 -13.34 0.55
C ALA A 47 20.61 -12.16 -0.03
N GLY A 48 20.78 -11.10 0.78
CA GLY A 48 21.46 -9.87 0.35
C GLY A 48 20.54 -8.84 -0.32
N SER A 49 19.24 -9.11 -0.43
CA SER A 49 18.28 -8.10 -0.90
C SER A 49 18.23 -6.90 0.06
N THR A 50 17.87 -5.75 -0.50
CA THR A 50 17.70 -4.52 0.27
C THR A 50 16.50 -4.66 1.21
N GLU A 51 15.45 -5.32 0.75
CA GLU A 51 14.21 -5.57 1.45
C GLU A 51 14.40 -6.46 2.68
N LEU A 52 15.18 -7.54 2.56
CA LEU A 52 15.54 -8.38 3.70
C LEU A 52 16.40 -7.61 4.72
N THR A 53 17.31 -6.77 4.24
CA THR A 53 18.12 -5.91 5.10
C THR A 53 17.25 -4.93 5.89
N GLU A 54 16.31 -4.26 5.23
CA GLU A 54 15.36 -3.33 5.85
C GLU A 54 14.40 -4.04 6.82
N PHE A 55 13.92 -5.23 6.47
CA PHE A 55 13.14 -6.08 7.36
C PHE A 55 13.90 -6.40 8.64
N ASN A 56 15.16 -6.83 8.52
CA ASN A 56 16.02 -7.15 9.66
C ASN A 56 16.35 -5.88 10.46
N ALA A 57 16.53 -4.75 9.80
CA ALA A 57 16.79 -3.46 10.43
C ALA A 57 15.64 -3.09 11.38
N VAL A 58 14.38 -3.36 11.03
CA VAL A 58 13.24 -3.07 11.91
C VAL A 58 12.98 -4.19 12.92
N THR A 59 13.04 -5.46 12.50
CA THR A 59 12.61 -6.59 13.36
C THR A 59 13.70 -7.16 14.27
N GLY A 60 14.98 -6.89 14.00
CA GLY A 60 16.10 -7.38 14.82
C GLY A 60 16.28 -6.63 16.15
N GLY A 61 17.15 -7.17 17.02
CA GLY A 61 17.52 -6.58 18.31
C GLY A 61 16.94 -7.31 19.53
N LYS A 62 17.06 -6.70 20.71
CA LYS A 62 16.55 -7.29 21.96
C LYS A 62 15.02 -7.25 22.00
N HIS A 63 14.36 -8.39 22.12
CA HIS A 63 12.90 -8.49 22.11
C HIS A 63 12.31 -8.43 23.53
N ASP A 64 11.91 -7.23 23.97
CA ASP A 64 11.23 -7.05 25.25
C ASP A 64 9.75 -7.50 25.22
N ALA A 65 9.05 -7.38 26.34
CA ALA A 65 7.65 -7.77 26.45
C ALA A 65 6.73 -6.95 25.52
N TRP A 66 7.03 -5.67 25.32
CA TRP A 66 6.26 -4.78 24.45
C TRP A 66 6.40 -5.22 22.99
N TYR A 67 7.63 -5.52 22.54
CA TYR A 67 7.87 -6.04 21.20
C TYR A 67 7.14 -7.37 21.01
N LYS A 68 7.24 -8.30 21.96
CA LYS A 68 6.56 -9.61 21.85
C LYS A 68 5.04 -9.45 21.69
N ALA A 69 4.42 -8.52 22.41
CA ALA A 69 2.99 -8.23 22.29
C ALA A 69 2.59 -7.64 20.93
N ASN A 70 3.50 -6.92 20.25
CA ASN A 70 3.25 -6.22 18.99
C ASN A 70 3.94 -6.86 17.78
N ARG A 71 4.69 -7.94 17.98
CA ARG A 71 5.65 -8.51 17.02
C ARG A 71 5.02 -8.77 15.67
N GLU A 72 3.85 -9.39 15.67
CA GLU A 72 3.18 -9.74 14.42
C GLU A 72 2.79 -8.50 13.60
N ARG A 73 2.31 -7.44 14.26
CA ARG A 73 1.94 -6.20 13.60
C ARG A 73 3.16 -5.49 13.04
N ILE A 74 4.24 -5.41 13.83
CA ILE A 74 5.53 -4.85 13.40
C ILE A 74 6.06 -5.58 12.17
N MET A 75 6.12 -6.92 12.22
CA MET A 75 6.55 -7.74 11.08
C MET A 75 5.66 -7.54 9.83
N THR A 76 4.36 -7.34 10.02
CA THR A 76 3.44 -7.12 8.91
C THR A 76 3.70 -5.78 8.22
N ALA A 77 3.95 -4.72 8.99
CA ALA A 77 4.32 -3.42 8.46
C ALA A 77 5.65 -3.48 7.68
N THR A 78 6.65 -4.18 8.21
CA THR A 78 7.97 -4.33 7.57
C THR A 78 7.95 -5.18 6.32
N MET A 79 6.88 -5.95 6.08
CA MET A 79 6.65 -6.67 4.83
C MET A 79 5.92 -5.84 3.76
N GLY A 80 5.66 -4.56 4.03
CA GLY A 80 4.86 -3.74 3.13
C GLY A 80 3.37 -4.09 3.14
N LYS A 81 2.88 -4.75 4.20
CA LYS A 81 1.49 -5.26 4.30
C LYS A 81 0.71 -4.69 5.49
N GLY A 82 1.29 -3.79 6.27
CA GLY A 82 0.68 -3.28 7.50
C GLY A 82 -0.52 -2.36 7.25
N ALA A 83 -1.44 -2.31 8.21
CA ALA A 83 -2.38 -1.19 8.36
C ALA A 83 -1.61 0.05 8.87
N PRO A 84 -2.15 1.28 8.74
CA PRO A 84 -1.48 2.49 9.21
C PRO A 84 -0.99 2.40 10.68
N SER A 85 -1.82 1.85 11.57
CA SER A 85 -1.43 1.66 12.97
C SER A 85 -0.27 0.67 13.19
N ASP A 86 -0.05 -0.27 12.28
CA ASP A 86 1.06 -1.22 12.37
C ASP A 86 2.40 -0.54 12.08
N TYR A 87 2.42 0.38 11.11
CA TYR A 87 3.59 1.22 10.83
C TYR A 87 3.92 2.15 12.01
N GLY A 88 2.89 2.68 12.69
CA GLY A 88 3.07 3.43 13.94
C GLY A 88 3.79 2.61 15.01
N LEU A 89 3.39 1.35 15.20
CA LEU A 89 4.05 0.42 16.13
C LEU A 89 5.48 0.06 15.69
N ALA A 90 5.71 -0.16 14.39
CA ALA A 90 7.05 -0.46 13.87
C ALA A 90 8.03 0.70 14.09
N LEU A 91 7.56 1.95 13.98
CA LEU A 91 8.37 3.14 14.24
C LEU A 91 8.55 3.41 15.74
N GLU A 92 7.52 3.18 16.54
CA GLU A 92 7.65 3.21 18.01
C GLU A 92 8.70 2.17 18.45
N TRP A 93 8.71 1.00 17.83
CA TRP A 93 9.74 0.00 18.07
C TRP A 93 11.15 0.47 17.71
N ALA A 94 11.31 1.13 16.56
CA ALA A 94 12.61 1.68 16.15
C ALA A 94 13.14 2.71 17.15
N VAL A 95 12.27 3.54 17.72
CA VAL A 95 12.62 4.46 18.80
C VAL A 95 12.98 3.71 20.09
N ARG A 96 12.11 2.82 20.57
CA ARG A 96 12.30 2.04 21.81
C ARG A 96 13.57 1.19 21.80
N SER A 97 13.94 0.66 20.64
CA SER A 97 15.12 -0.19 20.46
C SER A 97 16.42 0.59 20.20
N GLY A 98 16.38 1.93 20.24
CA GLY A 98 17.55 2.78 20.08
C GLY A 98 18.08 2.86 18.65
N LYS A 99 17.29 2.44 17.65
CA LYS A 99 17.67 2.50 16.23
C LYS A 99 17.61 3.91 15.66
N ILE A 100 16.96 4.82 16.38
CA ILE A 100 16.86 6.24 16.08
C ILE A 100 17.54 6.98 17.23
N PRO A 101 18.86 7.28 17.14
CA PRO A 101 19.64 7.80 18.26
C PRO A 101 19.18 9.17 18.76
N VAL A 102 18.70 10.02 17.85
CA VAL A 102 18.12 11.32 18.15
C VAL A 102 16.67 11.28 17.73
N VAL A 103 15.72 11.42 18.66
CA VAL A 103 14.29 11.24 18.37
C VAL A 103 13.63 12.58 18.09
N ASN A 104 13.32 12.84 16.82
CA ASN A 104 12.54 13.99 16.39
C ASN A 104 11.80 13.68 15.08
N GLN A 105 10.98 14.63 14.62
CA GLN A 105 10.20 14.51 13.40
C GLN A 105 11.04 14.10 12.17
N GLN A 106 12.22 14.71 12.01
CA GLN A 106 13.08 14.50 10.84
C GLN A 106 13.76 13.13 10.87
N THR A 107 14.28 12.72 12.03
CA THR A 107 15.00 11.44 12.16
C THR A 107 14.06 10.24 12.11
N VAL A 108 12.84 10.35 12.66
CA VAL A 108 11.81 9.31 12.52
C VAL A 108 11.31 9.22 11.09
N GLN A 109 11.11 10.36 10.41
CA GLN A 109 10.77 10.35 8.98
C GLN A 109 11.89 9.71 8.15
N LYS A 110 13.16 10.06 8.40
CA LYS A 110 14.30 9.46 7.70
C LYS A 110 14.33 7.95 7.90
N TYR A 111 14.17 7.46 9.12
CA TYR A 111 14.13 6.03 9.39
C TYR A 111 12.98 5.34 8.65
N CYS A 112 11.80 5.99 8.59
CA CYS A 112 10.66 5.51 7.82
C CYS A 112 10.98 5.44 6.32
N ASP A 113 11.57 6.49 5.75
CA ASP A 113 11.94 6.55 4.32
C ASP A 113 13.00 5.50 3.96
N ASP A 114 13.95 5.24 4.86
CA ASP A 114 15.03 4.28 4.64
C ASP A 114 14.52 2.83 4.72
N ASN A 115 13.67 2.49 5.69
CA ASN A 115 13.41 1.09 6.06
C ASN A 115 11.96 0.61 5.86
N MET A 116 11.04 1.49 5.48
CA MET A 116 9.62 1.14 5.40
C MET A 116 8.96 1.65 4.13
N GLY A 117 8.14 0.80 3.54
CA GLY A 117 7.23 1.16 2.46
C GLY A 117 5.98 0.29 2.49
N ILE A 118 5.12 0.46 1.48
CA ILE A 118 3.87 -0.29 1.34
C ILE A 118 3.82 -0.92 -0.05
N ASP A 119 3.42 -2.18 -0.12
CA ASP A 119 3.15 -2.89 -1.37
C ASP A 119 1.77 -2.49 -1.93
N CYS A 120 1.58 -2.62 -3.25
CA CYS A 120 0.29 -2.42 -3.92
C CYS A 120 -0.83 -3.23 -3.26
N SER A 121 -0.62 -4.54 -3.11
CA SER A 121 -1.60 -5.43 -2.49
C SER A 121 -1.68 -5.25 -0.97
N GLY A 122 -0.62 -4.80 -0.32
CA GLY A 122 -0.65 -4.36 1.07
C GLY A 122 -1.63 -3.20 1.28
N PHE A 123 -1.53 -2.16 0.45
CA PHE A 123 -2.45 -1.03 0.49
C PHE A 123 -3.89 -1.47 0.19
N VAL A 124 -4.13 -2.17 -0.92
CA VAL A 124 -5.49 -2.59 -1.32
C VAL A 124 -6.14 -3.47 -0.27
N THR A 125 -5.41 -4.44 0.30
CA THR A 125 -5.99 -5.34 1.31
C THR A 125 -6.40 -4.59 2.56
N ASN A 126 -5.55 -3.67 3.05
CA ASN A 126 -5.86 -2.87 4.23
C ASN A 126 -7.01 -1.89 3.98
N TYR A 127 -7.11 -1.31 2.78
CA TYR A 127 -8.28 -0.50 2.39
C TYR A 127 -9.58 -1.31 2.46
N LEU A 128 -9.58 -2.52 1.90
CA LEU A 128 -10.75 -3.39 1.92
C LEU A 128 -11.13 -3.80 3.34
N CYS A 129 -10.14 -4.01 4.21
CA CYS A 129 -10.38 -4.23 5.64
C CYS A 129 -11.03 -3.01 6.31
N ALA A 130 -10.49 -1.81 6.10
CA ALA A 130 -11.02 -0.57 6.66
C ALA A 130 -12.43 -0.22 6.12
N ALA A 131 -12.72 -0.62 4.89
CA ALA A 131 -14.05 -0.52 4.29
C ALA A 131 -15.00 -1.65 4.73
N GLY A 132 -14.59 -2.58 5.60
CA GLY A 132 -15.45 -3.68 6.06
C GLY A 132 -15.77 -4.73 4.98
N LYS A 133 -15.00 -4.76 3.88
CA LYS A 133 -15.13 -5.75 2.80
C LYS A 133 -14.25 -6.99 3.01
N LYS A 134 -13.26 -6.91 3.90
CA LYS A 134 -12.41 -8.02 4.32
C LYS A 134 -12.20 -8.00 5.83
N THR A 135 -11.98 -9.16 6.42
CA THR A 135 -11.55 -9.25 7.83
C THR A 135 -10.05 -9.08 7.93
N TYR A 136 -9.61 -8.09 8.71
CA TYR A 136 -8.19 -7.89 8.98
C TYR A 136 -7.62 -9.04 9.82
N SER A 137 -6.54 -9.64 9.33
CA SER A 137 -5.65 -10.50 10.09
C SER A 137 -4.28 -10.49 9.43
N ALA A 138 -3.21 -10.80 10.17
CA ALA A 138 -1.88 -10.93 9.59
C ALA A 138 -1.84 -11.97 8.47
N ASN A 139 -2.58 -13.07 8.62
CA ASN A 139 -2.74 -14.08 7.57
C ASN A 139 -3.39 -13.49 6.31
N THR A 140 -4.48 -12.73 6.46
CA THR A 140 -5.16 -12.08 5.34
C THR A 140 -4.20 -11.18 4.56
N VAL A 141 -3.52 -10.26 5.23
CA VAL A 141 -2.74 -9.23 4.54
C VAL A 141 -1.41 -9.77 3.98
N ARG A 142 -0.77 -10.76 4.63
CA ARG A 142 0.50 -11.33 4.17
C ARG A 142 0.34 -12.30 3.01
N ASN A 143 -0.77 -13.05 2.97
CA ASN A 143 -1.02 -14.06 1.95
C ASN A 143 -1.89 -13.55 0.79
N THR A 144 -2.14 -12.24 0.72
CA THR A 144 -2.82 -11.62 -0.42
C THR A 144 -1.79 -10.96 -1.34
N SER A 145 -1.69 -11.49 -2.55
CA SER A 145 -0.91 -10.93 -3.66
C SER A 145 -1.81 -10.15 -4.64
N ALA A 146 -1.23 -9.41 -5.57
CA ALA A 146 -2.01 -8.61 -6.53
C ALA A 146 -2.92 -9.48 -7.41
N GLU A 147 -2.40 -10.60 -7.91
CA GLU A 147 -3.14 -11.54 -8.76
C GLU A 147 -4.24 -12.29 -8.01
N SER A 148 -4.15 -12.44 -6.68
CA SER A 148 -5.18 -13.11 -5.88
C SER A 148 -6.54 -12.40 -5.91
N TYR A 149 -6.56 -11.14 -6.34
CA TYR A 149 -7.79 -10.37 -6.57
C TYR A 149 -8.50 -10.73 -7.88
N TYR A 150 -7.83 -11.42 -8.80
CA TYR A 150 -8.46 -11.85 -10.04
C TYR A 150 -9.41 -13.02 -9.77
N ASN A 151 -10.70 -12.82 -10.04
CA ASN A 151 -11.72 -13.86 -10.00
C ASN A 151 -12.73 -13.64 -11.13
N ALA A 152 -12.71 -14.52 -12.12
CA ALA A 152 -13.58 -14.50 -13.31
C ALA A 152 -15.08 -14.24 -12.98
N GLY A 153 -15.58 -14.78 -11.86
CA GLY A 153 -16.98 -14.65 -11.44
C GLY A 153 -17.34 -13.30 -10.78
N GLN A 154 -16.36 -12.48 -10.40
CA GLN A 154 -16.55 -11.20 -9.71
C GLN A 154 -16.17 -9.98 -10.58
N HIS A 155 -15.90 -10.19 -11.87
CA HIS A 155 -15.55 -9.10 -12.77
C HIS A 155 -16.73 -8.24 -13.18
N ILE A 156 -16.47 -6.94 -13.22
CA ILE A 156 -17.34 -5.97 -13.83
C ILE A 156 -17.04 -5.93 -15.32
N ASN A 157 -18.01 -6.33 -16.14
CA ASN A 157 -17.87 -6.42 -17.59
C ASN A 157 -18.60 -5.30 -18.36
N ASP A 158 -19.28 -4.42 -17.63
CA ASP A 158 -19.94 -3.23 -18.15
C ASP A 158 -19.26 -1.99 -17.55
N PRO A 159 -18.68 -1.08 -18.36
CA PRO A 159 -18.03 0.12 -17.83
C PRO A 159 -18.98 1.03 -17.05
N ALA A 160 -20.28 1.03 -17.36
CA ALA A 160 -21.27 1.81 -16.62
C ALA A 160 -21.48 1.31 -15.17
N GLN A 161 -21.03 0.09 -14.86
CA GLN A 161 -21.14 -0.50 -13.53
C GLN A 161 -19.90 -0.26 -12.66
N VAL A 162 -18.81 0.28 -13.21
CA VAL A 162 -17.58 0.56 -12.45
C VAL A 162 -17.83 1.69 -11.47
N ARG A 163 -17.39 1.53 -10.21
CA ARG A 163 -17.61 2.52 -9.15
C ARG A 163 -16.43 2.62 -8.19
N ALA A 164 -16.48 3.66 -7.36
CA ALA A 164 -15.53 3.84 -6.26
C ALA A 164 -15.48 2.60 -5.36
N GLY A 165 -14.26 2.17 -5.00
CA GLY A 165 -13.99 0.99 -4.19
C GLY A 165 -14.04 -0.35 -4.94
N ASP A 166 -14.26 -0.36 -6.26
CA ASP A 166 -13.87 -1.49 -7.11
C ASP A 166 -12.33 -1.52 -7.23
N VAL A 167 -11.78 -2.68 -7.60
CA VAL A 167 -10.34 -2.93 -7.66
C VAL A 167 -9.94 -3.20 -9.11
N LEU A 168 -8.82 -2.61 -9.53
CA LEU A 168 -8.22 -2.89 -10.82
C LEU A 168 -7.07 -3.87 -10.65
N VAL A 169 -7.10 -4.97 -11.40
CA VAL A 169 -6.05 -6.00 -11.38
C VAL A 169 -5.30 -5.96 -12.70
N LEU A 170 -3.97 -5.85 -12.62
CA LEU A 170 -3.11 -5.74 -13.80
C LEU A 170 -3.16 -7.02 -14.64
N MET A 171 -3.33 -6.83 -15.93
CA MET A 171 -3.43 -7.88 -16.94
C MET A 171 -2.22 -7.80 -17.89
N ASN A 172 -1.84 -8.94 -18.45
CA ASN A 172 -0.95 -9.05 -19.59
C ASN A 172 -1.75 -9.56 -20.80
N GLY A 173 -2.27 -8.63 -21.61
CA GLY A 173 -3.28 -9.00 -22.61
C GLY A 173 -4.53 -9.55 -21.92
N ASN A 174 -4.88 -10.81 -22.23
CA ASN A 174 -6.10 -11.47 -21.74
C ASN A 174 -5.89 -12.33 -20.49
N SER A 175 -4.68 -12.38 -19.94
CA SER A 175 -4.37 -13.11 -18.71
C SER A 175 -4.00 -12.17 -17.58
N VAL A 176 -4.23 -12.60 -16.33
CA VAL A 176 -3.74 -11.86 -15.15
C VAL A 176 -2.22 -11.82 -15.17
N LYS A 177 -1.64 -10.65 -14.89
CA LYS A 177 -0.18 -10.51 -14.77
C LYS A 177 0.26 -10.98 -13.39
N THR A 178 1.18 -11.95 -13.38
CA THR A 178 1.85 -12.45 -12.17
C THR A 178 3.34 -12.08 -12.22
N ASN A 179 3.97 -11.93 -11.06
CA ASN A 179 5.44 -11.80 -10.89
C ASN A 179 6.16 -10.76 -11.79
N PRO A 180 6.07 -9.44 -11.49
CA PRO A 180 5.21 -8.83 -10.49
C PRO A 180 3.83 -8.47 -11.08
N GLY A 181 2.78 -8.75 -10.30
CA GLY A 181 1.44 -8.20 -10.53
C GLY A 181 1.32 -6.76 -10.04
N HIS A 182 0.16 -6.14 -10.26
CA HIS A 182 -0.19 -4.84 -9.67
C HIS A 182 -1.69 -4.76 -9.42
N VAL A 183 -2.07 -4.07 -8.36
CA VAL A 183 -3.47 -3.93 -7.95
C VAL A 183 -3.71 -2.55 -7.37
N VAL A 184 -4.81 -1.90 -7.76
CA VAL A 184 -5.14 -0.53 -7.33
C VAL A 184 -6.63 -0.38 -7.02
N VAL A 185 -6.98 0.65 -6.26
CA VAL A 185 -8.38 0.93 -5.89
C VAL A 185 -8.93 2.05 -6.75
N VAL A 186 -10.13 1.86 -7.33
CA VAL A 186 -10.85 2.93 -8.02
C VAL A 186 -11.33 3.96 -6.98
N GLN A 187 -10.87 5.20 -7.09
CA GLN A 187 -11.37 6.30 -6.27
C GLN A 187 -12.62 6.92 -6.89
N SER A 188 -12.63 7.12 -8.20
CA SER A 188 -13.80 7.62 -8.93
C SER A 188 -13.81 7.15 -10.37
N TYR A 189 -14.97 6.66 -10.79
CA TYR A 189 -15.29 6.35 -12.17
C TYR A 189 -16.62 7.04 -12.50
N THR A 190 -16.63 7.86 -13.54
CA THR A 190 -17.76 8.69 -13.98
C THR A 190 -18.01 8.41 -15.45
N PRO A 191 -19.14 8.85 -16.04
CA PRO A 191 -19.38 8.67 -17.49
C PRO A 191 -18.25 9.21 -18.38
N GLN A 192 -17.47 10.19 -17.89
CA GLN A 192 -16.29 10.75 -18.56
C GLN A 192 -15.04 9.85 -18.46
N CYS A 193 -15.14 8.66 -17.87
CA CYS A 193 -14.04 7.67 -17.78
C CYS A 193 -14.05 6.65 -18.94
N LEU A 194 -14.80 6.94 -20.00
CA LEU A 194 -14.80 6.20 -21.28
C LEU A 194 -13.53 6.49 -22.09
N PRO A 195 -13.29 5.83 -23.25
CA PRO A 195 -12.13 6.12 -24.09
C PRO A 195 -11.95 7.63 -24.38
N GLY A 196 -10.73 8.15 -24.20
CA GLY A 196 -10.40 9.57 -24.22
C GLY A 196 -10.60 10.29 -22.87
N GLY A 197 -11.12 9.58 -21.89
CA GLY A 197 -11.46 10.04 -20.55
C GLY A 197 -10.38 9.76 -19.49
N ASN A 198 -10.72 10.05 -18.23
CA ASN A 198 -9.78 10.02 -17.11
C ASN A 198 -10.44 9.36 -15.88
N MET A 199 -9.79 8.35 -15.29
CA MET A 199 -10.23 7.64 -14.08
C MET A 199 -9.27 7.88 -12.91
N ARG A 200 -9.84 8.16 -11.73
CA ARG A 200 -9.05 8.35 -10.50
C ARG A 200 -8.89 7.05 -9.76
N VAL A 201 -7.66 6.73 -9.39
CA VAL A 201 -7.31 5.54 -8.62
C VAL A 201 -6.37 5.91 -7.48
N VAL A 202 -6.31 5.07 -6.46
CA VAL A 202 -5.27 5.16 -5.43
C VAL A 202 -4.42 3.90 -5.49
N GLU A 203 -3.11 4.09 -5.51
CA GLU A 203 -2.14 3.02 -5.70
C GLU A 203 -0.88 3.21 -4.86
N SER A 204 -0.25 2.10 -4.48
CA SER A 204 1.18 2.06 -4.16
C SER A 204 1.91 1.43 -5.33
N THR A 205 2.92 2.09 -5.90
CA THR A 205 3.52 1.66 -7.18
C THR A 205 5.04 1.75 -7.21
N ALA A 206 5.67 0.78 -7.89
CA ALA A 206 7.10 0.78 -8.20
C ALA A 206 7.48 1.74 -9.34
N ALA A 207 6.52 2.35 -10.03
CA ALA A 207 6.77 3.18 -11.21
C ALA A 207 7.81 4.28 -10.93
N SER A 208 8.83 4.38 -11.77
CA SER A 208 9.97 5.30 -11.58
C SER A 208 9.55 6.76 -11.42
N GLY A 209 8.57 7.20 -12.22
CA GLY A 209 8.04 8.56 -12.17
C GLY A 209 7.13 8.88 -10.98
N ALA A 210 6.84 7.92 -10.08
CA ALA A 210 6.00 8.15 -8.91
C ALA A 210 6.81 8.69 -7.72
N ASN A 211 6.41 9.86 -7.19
CA ASN A 211 6.91 10.41 -5.93
C ASN A 211 5.82 11.27 -5.25
N PRO A 212 5.31 10.90 -4.05
CA PRO A 212 5.58 9.66 -3.31
C PRO A 212 5.07 8.42 -4.06
N LYS A 213 5.46 7.23 -3.60
CA LYS A 213 5.08 5.95 -4.22
C LYS A 213 3.67 5.48 -3.87
N LEU A 214 3.09 5.98 -2.78
CA LEU A 214 1.67 5.85 -2.45
C LEU A 214 0.94 7.14 -2.84
N LEU A 215 0.09 7.07 -3.85
CA LEU A 215 -0.51 8.24 -4.48
C LEU A 215 -1.92 8.04 -4.98
N ASP A 216 -2.60 9.18 -5.04
CA ASP A 216 -3.82 9.40 -5.79
C ASP A 216 -3.43 9.74 -7.24
N SER A 217 -3.77 8.83 -8.14
CA SER A 217 -3.29 8.76 -9.52
C SER A 217 -4.42 9.03 -10.50
N MET A 218 -4.05 9.64 -11.63
CA MET A 218 -4.95 9.82 -12.75
C MET A 218 -4.54 8.95 -13.94
N TYR A 219 -5.46 8.09 -14.37
CA TYR A 219 -5.28 7.15 -15.47
C TYR A 219 -6.10 7.65 -16.65
N SER A 220 -5.45 7.87 -17.80
CA SER A 220 -6.16 8.17 -19.04
C SER A 220 -6.67 6.88 -19.65
N VAL A 221 -7.97 6.77 -19.89
CA VAL A 221 -8.59 5.57 -20.47
C VAL A 221 -8.47 5.67 -21.98
N GLU A 222 -7.64 4.83 -22.58
CA GLU A 222 -7.38 4.85 -24.02
C GLU A 222 -8.38 4.00 -24.79
N LYS A 223 -8.73 2.84 -24.22
CA LYS A 223 -9.60 1.86 -24.85
C LYS A 223 -10.27 0.98 -23.80
N ILE A 224 -11.48 0.51 -24.11
CA ILE A 224 -12.16 -0.54 -23.36
C ILE A 224 -12.35 -1.71 -24.30
N ILE A 225 -11.84 -2.88 -23.92
CA ILE A 225 -12.01 -4.13 -24.65
C ILE A 225 -13.11 -4.91 -23.94
N SER A 226 -14.26 -5.05 -24.61
CA SER A 226 -15.39 -5.80 -24.08
C SER A 226 -15.05 -7.29 -23.92
N LYS A 227 -15.66 -7.92 -22.91
CA LYS A 227 -15.65 -9.38 -22.77
C LYS A 227 -16.25 -10.04 -24.02
N GLY A 228 -15.60 -11.07 -24.53
CA GLY A 228 -16.07 -11.83 -25.69
C GLY A 228 -14.97 -12.64 -26.37
N GLY A 229 -15.32 -13.79 -26.96
CA GLY A 229 -14.35 -14.67 -27.62
C GLY A 229 -13.20 -15.06 -26.70
N ALA A 230 -11.97 -14.68 -27.10
CA ALA A 230 -10.75 -14.92 -26.33
C ALA A 230 -10.51 -13.94 -25.16
N VAL A 231 -11.38 -12.94 -24.95
CA VAL A 231 -11.28 -11.93 -23.90
C VAL A 231 -12.21 -12.33 -22.75
N PRO A 232 -11.70 -12.91 -21.64
CA PRO A 232 -12.53 -13.52 -20.60
C PRO A 232 -13.30 -12.51 -19.75
N VAL A 233 -12.80 -11.27 -19.67
CA VAL A 233 -13.30 -10.17 -18.84
C VAL A 233 -13.12 -8.85 -19.58
N MET A 234 -13.88 -7.81 -19.23
CA MET A 234 -13.62 -6.46 -19.74
C MET A 234 -12.22 -6.00 -19.33
N ILE A 235 -11.48 -5.43 -20.28
CA ILE A 235 -10.14 -4.87 -20.07
C ILE A 235 -10.17 -3.36 -20.32
N LEU A 236 -9.78 -2.59 -19.32
CA LEU A 236 -9.44 -1.18 -19.44
C LEU A 236 -7.98 -1.06 -19.89
N VAL A 237 -7.76 -0.47 -21.06
CA VAL A 237 -6.43 -0.07 -21.52
C VAL A 237 -6.24 1.39 -21.13
N VAL A 238 -5.25 1.65 -20.29
CA VAL A 238 -5.01 2.98 -19.70
C VAL A 238 -3.58 3.43 -19.91
N LYS A 239 -3.37 4.75 -19.95
CA LYS A 239 -2.03 5.36 -19.90
C LYS A 239 -1.73 5.95 -18.53
N ARG A 240 -0.50 5.72 -18.08
CA ARG A 240 0.06 6.29 -16.85
C ARG A 240 1.58 6.26 -16.90
N PHE A 241 2.23 7.33 -16.41
CA PHE A 241 3.70 7.46 -16.36
C PHE A 241 4.38 7.18 -17.72
N GLY A 242 3.74 7.56 -18.82
CA GLY A 242 4.26 7.31 -20.18
C GLY A 242 4.12 5.86 -20.67
N GLY A 243 3.58 4.95 -19.86
CA GLY A 243 3.32 3.56 -20.22
C GLY A 243 1.84 3.26 -20.45
N THR A 244 1.57 2.23 -21.25
CA THR A 244 0.23 1.64 -21.42
C THR A 244 0.10 0.43 -20.49
N MET A 245 -1.01 0.34 -19.76
CA MET A 245 -1.33 -0.75 -18.84
C MET A 245 -2.71 -1.31 -19.15
N HIS A 246 -2.90 -2.61 -18.92
CA HIS A 246 -4.18 -3.29 -19.10
C HIS A 246 -4.70 -3.70 -17.73
N PHE A 247 -5.95 -3.36 -17.41
CA PHE A 247 -6.57 -3.73 -16.15
C PHE A 247 -7.90 -4.43 -16.38
N SER A 248 -8.15 -5.46 -15.59
CA SER A 248 -9.51 -5.96 -15.38
C SER A 248 -10.11 -5.27 -14.15
N VAL A 249 -11.44 -5.15 -14.11
CA VAL A 249 -12.15 -4.54 -12.97
C VAL A 249 -12.83 -5.63 -12.17
N VAL A 250 -12.63 -5.63 -10.85
CA VAL A 250 -13.17 -6.60 -9.90
C VAL A 250 -13.96 -5.88 -8.82
N ARG A 251 -15.10 -6.47 -8.44
CA ARG A 251 -15.86 -6.05 -7.25
C ARG A 251 -15.52 -6.97 -6.07
N PRO A 252 -14.71 -6.50 -5.11
CA PRO A 252 -14.36 -7.28 -3.92
C PRO A 252 -15.50 -7.36 -2.92
#